data_AF-I6PPS5-F1
#
_entry.id   AF-I6PPS5-F1
#
_cell.length_a   1.000
_cell.length_b   1.000
_cell.length_c   1.000
_cell.angle_alpha   90.00
_cell.angle_beta   90.00
_cell.angle_gamma   90.00
#
_symmetry.space_group_name_H-M   'P 1'
#
loop_
_entity.id
_entity.type
_entity.pdbx_description
1 polymer ?
#
loop_
_entity_poly.entity_id
_entity_poly.type
_entity_poly.pdbx_seq_one_letter_code
_entity_poly.pdbx_strand_id
1 'polypeptide(L)'
;CDSQCPRDIKWINGEANVLDWSASATDDNAGNGRYGACCAEMDIWEANSEATAYTPHVCRDEGLYRCSGTECGDGNNRYGGVCDKDGCDFNSYRMGDKNFLGRGKTIDTTKKVTVVTQFITDNNTPTGNLVEIRRVYVQNGVVYQNSFSTFPSLSQYNSISDEFCVAQKTLFGDNQYYNTHGATAKMGDAFDNGMVLIMSLWSDHAANMLWLDS
;
A
#
# COMPACT_ATOMS: atom_id res chain seq x y z
N CYS A 1 6.34 11.38 4.83
CA CYS A 1 7.11 10.22 4.36
C CYS A 1 6.11 9.13 4.10
N ASP A 2 6.49 8.21 3.24
CA ASP A 2 5.72 7.01 2.91
C ASP A 2 6.69 5.98 2.28
N SER A 3 6.15 4.85 1.82
CA SER A 3 6.96 3.75 1.28
C SER A 3 7.56 4.02 -0.10
N GLN A 4 7.06 5.03 -0.81
CA GLN A 4 7.58 5.45 -2.10
C GLN A 4 8.84 6.29 -1.98
N CYS A 5 9.23 6.68 -0.76
CA CYS A 5 10.37 7.56 -0.49
C CYS A 5 10.33 8.87 -1.30
N PRO A 6 9.21 9.63 -1.26
CA PRO A 6 8.94 10.77 -2.12
C PRO A 6 10.03 11.84 -2.02
N ARG A 7 10.48 12.29 -3.19
CA ARG A 7 11.51 13.33 -3.36
C ARG A 7 10.93 14.70 -3.67
N ASP A 8 9.62 14.79 -3.84
CA ASP A 8 8.86 16.01 -4.03
C ASP A 8 8.52 16.74 -2.73
N ILE A 9 8.81 16.10 -1.58
CA ILE A 9 8.70 16.73 -0.27
C ILE A 9 9.68 17.91 -0.17
N LYS A 10 9.12 19.12 -0.03
CA LYS A 10 9.87 20.39 -0.02
C LYS A 10 10.72 20.59 1.24
N TRP A 11 10.37 19.95 2.35
CA TRP A 11 11.06 20.07 3.64
C TRP A 11 11.22 18.69 4.30
N ILE A 12 12.48 18.27 4.52
CA ILE A 12 12.80 16.95 5.11
C ILE A 12 13.86 17.16 6.19
N ASN A 13 13.62 16.60 7.38
CA ASN A 13 14.49 16.74 8.57
C ASN A 13 14.79 18.21 8.95
N GLY A 14 13.81 19.10 8.78
CA GLY A 14 13.94 20.52 9.11
C GLY A 14 14.73 21.35 8.09
N GLU A 15 15.13 20.76 6.97
CA GLU A 15 15.88 21.42 5.90
C GLU A 15 15.07 21.49 4.60
N ALA A 16 15.26 22.56 3.82
CA ALA A 16 14.65 22.68 2.50
C ALA A 16 15.32 21.71 1.52
N ASN A 17 14.53 20.91 0.81
CA ASN A 17 15.01 19.89 -0.14
C ASN A 17 15.35 20.50 -1.52
N VAL A 18 16.15 21.57 -1.54
CA VAL A 18 16.42 22.38 -2.75
C VAL A 18 17.61 21.90 -3.58
N LEU A 19 18.46 21.03 -3.01
CA LEU A 19 19.61 20.49 -3.73
C LEU A 19 19.13 19.62 -4.90
N ASP A 20 19.72 19.83 -6.07
CA ASP A 20 19.37 19.17 -7.34
C ASP A 20 17.87 19.24 -7.69
N TRP A 21 17.18 20.31 -7.26
CA TRP A 21 15.77 20.46 -7.54
C TRP A 21 15.48 20.51 -9.04
N SER A 22 14.66 19.57 -9.51
CA SER A 22 14.20 19.49 -10.89
C SER A 22 12.69 19.61 -10.92
N ALA A 23 12.17 20.60 -11.65
CA ALA A 23 10.73 20.76 -11.85
C ALA A 23 10.13 19.54 -12.57
N SER A 24 8.88 19.20 -12.24
CA SER A 24 8.14 18.17 -12.98
C SER A 24 7.81 18.66 -14.37
N ALA A 25 7.84 17.76 -15.36
CA ALA A 25 7.43 18.07 -16.73
C ALA A 25 5.91 18.03 -16.93
N THR A 26 5.17 17.44 -15.98
CA THR A 26 3.72 17.20 -16.09
C THR A 26 2.92 17.82 -14.96
N ASP A 27 3.57 18.41 -13.94
CA ASP A 27 2.92 19.12 -12.83
C ASP A 27 3.65 20.45 -12.57
N ASP A 28 2.98 21.56 -12.90
CA ASP A 28 3.52 22.91 -12.73
C ASP A 28 3.80 23.29 -11.26
N ASN A 29 3.28 22.54 -10.29
CA ASN A 29 3.38 22.83 -8.86
C ASN A 29 4.40 21.94 -8.12
N ALA A 30 4.99 20.97 -8.81
CA ALA A 30 5.85 19.96 -8.23
C ALA A 30 7.25 19.92 -8.88
N GLY A 31 8.13 19.20 -8.20
CA GLY A 31 9.49 18.93 -8.61
C GLY A 31 10.12 17.95 -7.64
N ASN A 32 11.32 17.48 -7.92
CA ASN A 32 12.03 16.53 -7.07
C ASN A 32 13.35 17.12 -6.61
N GLY A 33 13.60 17.11 -5.30
CA GLY A 33 14.90 17.43 -4.70
C GLY A 33 15.82 16.21 -4.62
N ARG A 34 17.02 16.39 -4.07
CA ARG A 34 18.01 15.32 -3.88
C ARG A 34 17.52 14.22 -2.96
N TYR A 35 16.86 14.58 -1.86
CA TYR A 35 16.50 13.66 -0.80
C TYR A 35 15.06 13.16 -0.93
N GLY A 36 14.81 11.95 -0.46
CA GLY A 36 13.46 11.40 -0.29
C GLY A 36 13.13 11.18 1.18
N ALA A 37 11.83 11.10 1.49
CA ALA A 37 11.33 10.88 2.85
C ALA A 37 10.65 9.50 2.95
N CYS A 38 11.38 8.50 3.42
CA CYS A 38 10.94 7.12 3.54
C CYS A 38 10.33 6.82 4.92
N CYS A 39 9.27 6.03 4.98
CA CYS A 39 8.82 5.34 6.19
C CYS A 39 7.83 4.22 5.84
N ALA A 40 7.62 3.26 6.75
CA ALA A 40 6.62 2.22 6.54
C ALA A 40 5.22 2.83 6.38
N GLU A 41 4.37 2.17 5.59
CA GLU A 41 3.07 2.68 5.16
C GLU A 41 2.05 1.55 5.16
N MET A 42 0.84 1.86 5.62
CA MET A 42 -0.29 0.94 5.58
C MET A 42 -1.44 1.63 4.86
N ASP A 43 -1.63 1.25 3.61
CA ASP A 43 -2.71 1.75 2.78
C ASP A 43 -4.01 1.04 3.13
N ILE A 44 -4.77 1.66 4.02
CA ILE A 44 -6.10 1.18 4.38
C ILE A 44 -7.03 1.20 3.17
N TRP A 45 -6.90 2.22 2.32
CA TRP A 45 -7.85 2.49 1.25
C TRP A 45 -7.27 3.38 0.15
N GLU A 46 -6.82 2.77 -0.93
CA GLU A 46 -6.61 3.43 -2.21
C GLU A 46 -7.76 3.05 -3.14
N ALA A 47 -8.50 4.03 -3.66
CA ALA A 47 -9.71 3.72 -4.42
C ALA A 47 -10.22 4.88 -5.27
N ASN A 48 -11.04 4.50 -6.25
CA ASN A 48 -12.02 5.36 -6.89
C ASN A 48 -13.35 4.60 -7.06
N SER A 49 -14.25 5.04 -7.93
CA SER A 49 -15.54 4.35 -8.11
C SER A 49 -15.43 2.99 -8.80
N GLU A 50 -14.30 2.66 -9.43
CA GLU A 50 -14.13 1.46 -10.25
C GLU A 50 -13.30 0.37 -9.57
N ALA A 51 -12.33 0.76 -8.74
CA ALA A 51 -11.41 -0.17 -8.09
C ALA A 51 -11.00 0.29 -6.68
N THR A 52 -10.49 -0.66 -5.89
CA THR A 52 -9.82 -0.39 -4.62
C THR A 52 -8.70 -1.40 -4.36
N ALA A 53 -7.68 -0.97 -3.62
CA ALA A 53 -6.65 -1.80 -3.01
C ALA A 53 -6.49 -1.47 -1.52
N TYR A 54 -5.99 -2.43 -0.77
CA TYR A 54 -5.38 -2.19 0.53
C TYR A 54 -4.05 -2.94 0.61
N THR A 55 -3.03 -2.27 1.12
CA THR A 55 -1.64 -2.66 0.87
C THR A 55 -0.75 -2.26 2.05
N PRO A 56 -0.16 -3.21 2.79
CA PRO A 56 0.94 -2.92 3.69
C PRO A 56 2.25 -2.80 2.92
N HIS A 57 3.06 -1.84 3.32
CA HIS A 57 4.38 -1.55 2.80
C HIS A 57 5.38 -1.43 3.96
N VAL A 58 6.41 -2.26 3.93
CA VAL A 58 7.45 -2.29 4.97
C VAL A 58 8.69 -1.51 4.54
N CYS A 59 9.40 -0.95 5.52
CA CYS A 59 10.70 -0.35 5.33
C CYS A 59 11.70 -0.92 6.32
N ARG A 60 12.99 -0.88 5.95
CA ARG A 60 14.10 -1.31 6.81
C ARG A 60 14.12 -0.53 8.13
N ASP A 61 14.06 0.79 8.03
CA ASP A 61 14.20 1.73 9.14
C ASP A 61 12.83 2.08 9.74
N GLU A 62 12.80 2.32 11.05
CA GLU A 62 11.60 2.75 11.77
C GLU A 62 11.43 4.26 11.71
N GLY A 63 10.19 4.72 11.57
CA GLY A 63 9.86 6.14 11.47
C GLY A 63 10.42 6.80 10.20
N LEU A 64 10.56 8.13 10.24
CA LEU A 64 11.05 8.92 9.12
C LEU A 64 12.55 8.68 8.87
N TYR A 65 12.89 8.19 7.68
CA TYR A 65 14.25 8.09 7.17
C TYR A 65 14.45 9.00 5.94
N ARG A 66 15.49 9.84 5.97
CA ARG A 66 15.88 10.68 4.83
C ARG A 66 16.86 9.91 3.93
N CYS A 67 16.38 9.43 2.79
CA CYS A 67 17.20 8.70 1.82
C CYS A 67 17.93 9.62 0.84
N SER A 68 18.99 9.09 0.22
CA SER A 68 19.65 9.70 -0.94
C SER A 68 20.13 8.62 -1.91
N GLY A 69 20.18 8.95 -3.21
CA GLY A 69 20.71 8.05 -4.24
C GLY A 69 19.92 6.73 -4.32
N THR A 70 20.62 5.60 -4.31
CA THR A 70 20.00 4.27 -4.44
C THR A 70 19.05 3.94 -3.30
N GLU A 71 19.26 4.49 -2.11
CA GLU A 71 18.40 4.23 -0.95
C GLU A 71 16.93 4.63 -1.18
N CYS A 72 16.69 5.63 -2.04
CA CYS A 72 15.33 6.06 -2.37
C CYS A 72 14.59 5.12 -3.33
N GLY A 73 15.27 4.13 -3.92
CA GLY A 73 14.65 3.14 -4.80
C GLY A 73 14.00 3.73 -6.06
N ASP A 74 14.63 4.73 -6.69
CA ASP A 74 14.05 5.40 -7.86
C ASP A 74 14.27 4.62 -9.17
N GLY A 75 13.32 4.75 -10.10
CA GLY A 75 13.40 4.21 -11.45
C GLY A 75 13.75 2.73 -11.48
N ASN A 76 14.83 2.38 -12.17
CA ASN A 76 15.29 1.00 -12.30
C ASN A 76 15.79 0.38 -10.99
N ASN A 77 15.98 1.18 -9.92
CA ASN A 77 16.38 0.70 -8.60
C ASN A 77 15.21 0.48 -7.64
N ARG A 78 13.98 0.32 -8.16
CA ARG A 78 12.74 0.14 -7.37
C ARG A 78 12.87 -0.84 -6.20
N TYR A 79 13.57 -1.95 -6.41
CA TYR A 79 13.75 -3.01 -5.40
C TYR A 79 15.08 -2.95 -4.64
N GLY A 80 15.90 -1.92 -4.87
CA GLY A 80 17.18 -1.70 -4.18
C GLY A 80 17.13 -0.58 -3.15
N GLY A 81 15.94 -0.01 -2.89
CA GLY A 81 15.71 1.02 -1.89
C GLY A 81 15.46 0.45 -0.49
N VAL A 82 15.25 1.36 0.47
CA VAL A 82 15.02 1.02 1.89
C VAL A 82 13.56 0.65 2.21
N CYS A 83 12.65 0.83 1.26
CA CYS A 83 11.23 0.57 1.41
C CYS A 83 10.68 -0.30 0.28
N ASP A 84 9.63 -1.04 0.62
CA ASP A 84 8.80 -1.79 -0.30
C ASP A 84 7.88 -0.86 -1.09
N LYS A 85 8.24 -0.53 -2.33
CA LYS A 85 7.41 0.34 -3.17
C LYS A 85 6.18 -0.34 -3.75
N ASP A 86 6.16 -1.68 -3.85
CA ASP A 86 5.02 -2.41 -4.41
C ASP A 86 4.02 -2.80 -3.34
N GLY A 87 4.50 -3.18 -2.16
CA GLY A 87 3.67 -3.69 -1.07
C GLY A 87 3.11 -5.07 -1.37
N CYS A 88 2.29 -5.57 -0.43
CA CYS A 88 1.50 -6.79 -0.62
C CYS A 88 0.02 -6.45 -0.80
N ASP A 89 -0.38 -6.15 -2.03
CA ASP A 89 -1.71 -5.60 -2.30
C ASP A 89 -2.81 -6.67 -2.31
N PHE A 90 -4.00 -6.26 -1.86
CA PHE A 90 -5.24 -6.97 -2.15
C PHE A 90 -6.24 -6.03 -2.84
N ASN A 91 -6.34 -6.18 -4.16
CA ASN A 91 -7.37 -5.56 -5.00
C ASN A 91 -8.29 -6.66 -5.54
N SER A 92 -9.59 -6.62 -5.20
CA SER A 92 -10.56 -7.66 -5.60
C SER A 92 -10.58 -7.93 -7.11
N TYR A 93 -10.48 -6.87 -7.92
CA TYR A 93 -10.46 -7.00 -9.38
C TYR A 93 -9.17 -7.67 -9.86
N ARG A 94 -8.01 -7.24 -9.34
CA ARG A 94 -6.70 -7.84 -9.63
C ARG A 94 -6.62 -9.30 -9.18
N MET A 95 -7.26 -9.64 -8.07
CA MET A 95 -7.40 -11.00 -7.54
C MET A 95 -8.45 -11.85 -8.28
N GLY A 96 -9.07 -11.28 -9.32
CA GLY A 96 -9.89 -11.97 -10.30
C GLY A 96 -11.40 -11.88 -10.09
N ASP A 97 -11.88 -11.27 -9.00
CA ASP A 97 -13.30 -10.98 -8.81
C ASP A 97 -13.65 -9.58 -9.37
N LYS A 98 -14.02 -9.58 -10.65
CA LYS A 98 -14.38 -8.36 -11.37
C LYS A 98 -15.73 -7.77 -10.97
N ASN A 99 -16.55 -8.49 -10.21
CA ASN A 99 -17.93 -8.10 -9.86
C ASN A 99 -18.11 -7.77 -8.36
N PHE A 100 -17.03 -7.77 -7.59
CA PHE A 100 -17.10 -7.47 -6.16
C PHE A 100 -17.34 -6.00 -5.86
N LEU A 101 -16.47 -5.10 -6.31
CA LEU A 101 -16.56 -3.67 -6.01
C LEU A 101 -16.60 -2.80 -7.27
N GLY A 102 -17.50 -1.83 -7.29
CA GLY A 102 -17.68 -0.85 -8.36
C GLY A 102 -19.13 -0.41 -8.52
N ARG A 103 -19.42 0.37 -9.56
CA ARG A 103 -20.75 0.99 -9.74
C ARG A 103 -21.81 -0.09 -10.01
N GLY A 104 -22.78 -0.25 -9.10
CA GLY A 104 -23.83 -1.27 -9.22
C GLY A 104 -23.37 -2.73 -8.99
N LYS A 105 -22.18 -2.95 -8.43
CA LYS A 105 -21.65 -4.29 -8.09
C LYS A 105 -22.05 -4.72 -6.67
N THR A 106 -21.48 -5.83 -6.17
CA THR A 106 -21.75 -6.35 -4.80
C THR A 106 -21.57 -5.27 -3.74
N ILE A 107 -20.43 -4.57 -3.78
CA ILE A 107 -20.20 -3.32 -3.08
C ILE A 107 -20.43 -2.19 -4.09
N ASP A 108 -21.59 -1.53 -3.98
CA ASP A 108 -22.03 -0.51 -4.91
C ASP A 108 -21.38 0.84 -4.58
N THR A 109 -20.36 1.22 -5.34
CA THR A 109 -19.59 2.47 -5.12
C THR A 109 -20.37 3.74 -5.45
N THR A 110 -21.60 3.65 -5.97
CA THR A 110 -22.50 4.80 -6.11
C THR A 110 -23.13 5.25 -4.80
N LYS A 111 -22.91 4.49 -3.71
CA LYS A 111 -23.45 4.73 -2.38
C LYS A 111 -22.34 4.74 -1.34
N LYS A 112 -22.62 5.29 -0.16
CA LYS A 112 -21.69 5.25 0.97
C LYS A 112 -21.38 3.80 1.34
N VAL A 113 -20.10 3.49 1.55
CA VAL A 113 -19.60 2.21 2.03
C VAL A 113 -18.93 2.44 3.39
N THR A 114 -19.15 1.54 4.33
CA THR A 114 -18.30 1.45 5.53
C THR A 114 -17.24 0.42 5.25
N VAL A 115 -15.97 0.79 5.41
CA VAL A 115 -14.82 -0.10 5.25
C VAL A 115 -14.29 -0.43 6.64
N VAL A 116 -14.18 -1.71 6.95
CA VAL A 116 -13.62 -2.22 8.20
C VAL A 116 -12.35 -2.99 7.87
N THR A 117 -11.25 -2.59 8.47
CA THR A 117 -9.96 -3.28 8.37
C THR A 117 -9.59 -3.78 9.76
N GLN A 118 -9.26 -5.07 9.87
CA GLN A 118 -8.90 -5.71 11.14
C GLN A 118 -7.44 -6.16 11.06
N PHE A 119 -6.68 -5.86 12.10
CA PHE A 119 -5.28 -6.24 12.25
C PHE A 119 -5.21 -7.35 13.29
N ILE A 120 -4.99 -8.58 12.82
CA ILE A 120 -5.06 -9.79 13.65
C ILE A 120 -3.65 -10.17 14.07
N THR A 121 -3.47 -10.41 15.37
CA THR A 121 -2.21 -10.84 15.96
C THR A 121 -2.21 -12.34 16.24
N ASP A 122 -1.05 -12.98 16.21
CA ASP A 122 -0.84 -14.42 16.45
C ASP A 122 -1.50 -14.98 17.72
N ASN A 123 -1.58 -14.17 18.77
CA ASN A 123 -2.11 -14.54 20.09
C ASN A 123 -3.43 -13.83 20.45
N ASN A 124 -4.05 -13.11 19.51
CA ASN A 124 -5.25 -12.28 19.72
C ASN A 124 -5.13 -11.23 20.85
N THR A 125 -3.94 -10.69 21.09
CA THR A 125 -3.70 -9.61 22.06
C THR A 125 -3.02 -8.42 21.38
N PRO A 126 -3.14 -7.19 21.93
CA PRO A 126 -2.47 -6.02 21.38
C PRO A 126 -0.93 -6.07 21.37
N THR A 127 -0.32 -7.11 21.96
CA THR A 127 1.14 -7.28 22.03
C THR A 127 1.63 -8.51 21.26
N GLY A 128 0.76 -9.16 20.49
CA GLY A 128 1.14 -10.25 19.60
C GLY A 128 1.66 -9.73 18.26
N ASN A 129 2.36 -10.59 17.51
CA ASN A 129 2.85 -10.21 16.19
C ASN A 129 1.67 -10.13 15.22
N LEU A 130 1.63 -9.11 14.36
CA LEU A 130 0.66 -9.04 13.26
C LEU A 130 0.86 -10.24 12.33
N VAL A 131 -0.22 -10.95 12.03
CA VAL A 131 -0.22 -12.13 11.13
C VAL A 131 -1.21 -12.04 9.98
N GLU A 132 -2.25 -11.21 10.12
CA GLU A 132 -3.30 -11.14 9.10
C GLU A 132 -4.00 -9.77 9.08
N ILE A 133 -4.22 -9.23 7.88
CA ILE A 133 -5.03 -8.02 7.65
C ILE A 133 -6.31 -8.41 6.94
N ARG A 134 -7.43 -8.33 7.65
CA ARG A 134 -8.77 -8.70 7.14
C ARG A 134 -9.56 -7.48 6.71
N ARG A 135 -10.47 -7.70 5.76
CA ARG A 135 -11.35 -6.68 5.20
C ARG A 135 -12.82 -7.11 5.30
N VAL A 136 -13.66 -6.19 5.75
CA VAL A 136 -15.13 -6.32 5.78
C VAL A 136 -15.75 -5.01 5.30
N TYR A 137 -16.89 -5.11 4.62
CA TYR A 137 -17.66 -3.96 4.17
C TYR A 137 -19.05 -3.96 4.81
N VAL A 138 -19.58 -2.78 5.12
CA VAL A 138 -20.98 -2.61 5.53
C VAL A 138 -21.64 -1.57 4.65
N GLN A 139 -22.69 -1.96 3.94
CA GLN A 139 -23.45 -1.09 3.06
C GLN A 139 -24.95 -1.34 3.25
N ASN A 140 -25.72 -0.27 3.50
CA ASN A 140 -27.16 -0.33 3.74
C ASN A 140 -27.59 -1.34 4.84
N GLY A 141 -26.77 -1.46 5.89
CA GLY A 141 -27.01 -2.39 7.00
C GLY A 141 -26.65 -3.85 6.71
N VAL A 142 -26.16 -4.17 5.51
CA VAL A 142 -25.70 -5.52 5.14
C VAL A 142 -24.19 -5.60 5.30
N VAL A 143 -23.73 -6.67 5.94
CA VAL A 143 -22.30 -6.98 6.10
C VAL A 143 -21.84 -7.88 4.95
N TYR A 144 -20.75 -7.51 4.30
CA TYR A 144 -20.11 -8.26 3.23
C TYR A 144 -18.68 -8.62 3.64
N GLN A 145 -18.35 -9.90 3.57
CA GLN A 145 -16.96 -10.35 3.68
C GLN A 145 -16.18 -9.92 2.43
N ASN A 146 -14.86 -9.79 2.55
CA ASN A 146 -14.01 -9.52 1.39
C ASN A 146 -14.17 -10.62 0.32
N SER A 147 -13.94 -10.27 -0.95
CA SER A 147 -13.88 -11.24 -2.05
C SER A 147 -12.78 -12.25 -1.82
N PHE A 148 -13.00 -13.50 -2.20
CA PHE A 148 -11.90 -14.45 -2.39
C PHE A 148 -11.25 -14.26 -3.76
N SER A 149 -9.98 -14.65 -3.89
CA SER A 149 -9.37 -14.75 -5.20
C SER A 149 -10.07 -15.81 -6.07
N THR A 150 -10.14 -15.56 -7.38
CA THR A 150 -10.67 -16.54 -8.34
C THR A 150 -9.58 -17.38 -9.01
N PHE A 151 -8.29 -17.09 -8.75
CA PHE A 151 -7.19 -17.91 -9.23
C PHE A 151 -7.10 -19.22 -8.45
N PRO A 152 -6.93 -20.39 -9.11
CA PRO A 152 -6.92 -21.68 -8.41
C PRO A 152 -5.91 -21.76 -7.26
N SER A 153 -4.69 -21.25 -7.46
CA SER A 153 -3.62 -21.26 -6.44
C SER A 153 -3.83 -20.31 -5.27
N LEU A 154 -4.77 -19.36 -5.39
CA LEU A 154 -5.04 -18.32 -4.40
C LEU A 154 -6.46 -18.38 -3.84
N SER A 155 -7.26 -19.36 -4.28
CA SER A 155 -8.70 -19.43 -4.02
C SER A 155 -9.07 -19.52 -2.54
N GLN A 156 -8.15 -19.93 -1.66
CA GLN A 156 -8.36 -19.92 -0.21
C GLN A 156 -8.20 -18.55 0.45
N TYR A 157 -7.69 -17.51 -0.25
CA TYR A 157 -7.36 -16.23 0.36
C TYR A 157 -8.40 -15.15 0.07
N ASN A 158 -8.79 -14.43 1.12
CA ASN A 158 -9.57 -13.19 1.08
C ASN A 158 -9.03 -12.11 2.04
N SER A 159 -7.80 -12.29 2.51
CA SER A 159 -7.10 -11.42 3.44
C SER A 159 -5.60 -11.42 3.11
N ILE A 160 -4.87 -10.48 3.70
CA ILE A 160 -3.40 -10.41 3.55
C ILE A 160 -2.78 -11.19 4.69
N SER A 161 -1.97 -12.19 4.35
CA SER A 161 -1.04 -12.90 5.23
C SER A 161 0.28 -13.09 4.48
N ASP A 162 1.34 -13.49 5.18
CA ASP A 162 2.64 -13.72 4.53
C ASP A 162 2.55 -14.79 3.43
N GLU A 163 1.78 -15.85 3.65
CA GLU A 163 1.54 -16.92 2.67
C GLU A 163 0.76 -16.44 1.45
N PHE A 164 -0.23 -15.57 1.66
CA PHE A 164 -0.93 -14.91 0.56
C PHE A 164 0.04 -14.09 -0.28
N CYS A 165 0.87 -13.25 0.36
CA CYS A 165 1.83 -12.38 -0.33
C CYS A 165 2.82 -13.19 -1.19
N VAL A 166 3.41 -14.26 -0.62
CA VAL A 166 4.32 -15.15 -1.38
C VAL A 166 3.60 -15.77 -2.56
N ALA A 167 2.40 -16.32 -2.34
CA ALA A 167 1.65 -17.02 -3.38
C ALA A 167 1.19 -16.07 -4.50
N GLN A 168 0.69 -14.88 -4.15
CA GLN A 168 0.25 -13.84 -5.09
C GLN A 168 1.42 -13.36 -5.93
N LYS A 169 2.52 -12.94 -5.30
CA LYS A 169 3.70 -12.44 -6.02
C LYS A 169 4.33 -13.53 -6.90
N THR A 170 4.35 -14.78 -6.44
CA THR A 170 4.80 -15.93 -7.26
C THR A 170 3.91 -16.13 -8.49
N LEU A 171 2.59 -16.07 -8.33
CA LEU A 171 1.65 -16.23 -9.44
C LEU A 171 1.81 -15.13 -10.50
N PHE A 172 2.00 -13.89 -10.06
CA PHE A 172 2.09 -12.74 -10.97
C PHE A 172 3.52 -12.48 -11.48
N GLY A 173 4.52 -13.15 -10.92
CA GLY A 173 5.93 -12.94 -11.29
C GLY A 173 6.52 -11.64 -10.74
N ASP A 174 5.93 -11.12 -9.66
CA ASP A 174 6.32 -9.88 -9.01
C ASP A 174 7.47 -10.11 -8.02
N ASN A 175 8.20 -9.04 -7.67
CA ASN A 175 9.24 -9.09 -6.64
C ASN A 175 8.63 -9.32 -5.25
N GLN A 176 9.27 -10.13 -4.41
CA GLN A 176 8.81 -10.45 -3.05
C GLN A 176 9.48 -9.57 -1.98
N TYR A 177 9.61 -8.28 -2.23
CA TYR A 177 10.28 -7.36 -1.30
C TYR A 177 9.63 -7.43 0.08
N TYR A 178 8.30 -7.29 0.17
CA TYR A 178 7.52 -7.40 1.40
C TYR A 178 7.96 -8.60 2.26
N ASN A 179 7.92 -9.79 1.68
CA ASN A 179 8.22 -11.04 2.37
C ASN A 179 9.69 -11.17 2.76
N THR A 180 10.61 -10.65 1.95
CA THR A 180 12.05 -10.71 2.22
C THR A 180 12.54 -9.66 3.22
N HIS A 181 11.69 -8.68 3.57
CA HIS A 181 12.00 -7.57 4.47
C HIS A 181 11.12 -7.57 5.74
N GLY A 182 10.76 -8.75 6.23
CA GLY A 182 10.11 -8.94 7.53
C GLY A 182 8.57 -8.96 7.49
N ALA A 183 7.97 -8.72 6.32
CA ALA A 183 6.57 -9.03 6.04
C ALA A 183 5.56 -8.45 7.07
N THR A 184 4.49 -9.17 7.39
CA THR A 184 3.46 -8.71 8.34
C THR A 184 4.00 -8.39 9.71
N ALA A 185 4.98 -9.15 10.22
CA ALA A 185 5.62 -8.85 11.50
C ALA A 185 6.27 -7.46 11.49
N LYS A 186 7.02 -7.11 10.43
CA LYS A 186 7.65 -5.78 10.30
C LYS A 186 6.64 -4.65 10.15
N MET A 187 5.50 -4.91 9.51
CA MET A 187 4.39 -3.95 9.49
C MET A 187 3.79 -3.77 10.90
N GLY A 188 3.72 -4.85 11.68
CA GLY A 188 3.35 -4.82 13.10
C GLY A 188 4.26 -3.94 13.94
N ASP A 189 5.58 -4.04 13.76
CA ASP A 189 6.55 -3.17 14.45
C ASP A 189 6.27 -1.67 14.20
N ALA A 190 5.84 -1.31 12.99
CA ALA A 190 5.46 0.07 12.67
C ALA A 190 4.14 0.49 13.36
N PHE A 191 3.20 -0.43 13.55
CA PHE A 191 1.97 -0.15 14.32
C PHE A 191 2.27 0.08 15.80
N ASP A 192 3.16 -0.71 16.39
CA ASP A 192 3.58 -0.58 17.79
C ASP A 192 4.28 0.76 18.06
N ASN A 193 5.03 1.25 17.09
CA ASN A 193 5.64 2.58 17.12
C ASN A 193 4.63 3.74 16.98
N GLY A 194 3.41 3.44 16.55
CA GLY A 194 2.36 4.41 16.27
C GLY A 194 2.48 5.01 14.87
N MET A 195 1.38 5.00 14.13
CA MET A 195 1.27 5.58 12.79
C MET A 195 0.31 6.78 12.78
N VAL A 196 0.51 7.66 11.79
CA VAL A 196 -0.34 8.83 11.57
C VAL A 196 -1.37 8.53 10.48
N LEU A 197 -2.65 8.84 10.76
CA LEU A 197 -3.70 8.75 9.75
C LEU A 197 -3.56 9.85 8.70
N ILE A 198 -3.55 9.47 7.43
CA ILE A 198 -3.58 10.37 6.28
C ILE A 198 -4.92 10.22 5.54
N MET A 199 -5.44 11.33 5.04
CA MET A 199 -6.55 11.37 4.09
C MET A 199 -6.13 12.27 2.92
N SER A 200 -6.19 11.75 1.71
CA SER A 200 -5.75 12.44 0.50
C SER A 200 -6.69 12.19 -0.68
N LEU A 201 -6.57 13.03 -1.70
CA LEU A 201 -7.17 12.87 -3.01
C LEU A 201 -6.18 13.41 -4.02
N TRP A 202 -5.78 12.59 -5.00
CA TRP A 202 -4.68 12.91 -5.89
C TRP A 202 -4.86 12.25 -7.26
N SER A 203 -4.12 12.75 -8.25
CA SER A 203 -3.94 12.12 -9.56
C SER A 203 -2.48 11.71 -9.71
N ASP A 204 -2.25 10.64 -10.45
CA ASP A 204 -0.92 10.04 -10.59
C ASP A 204 -0.21 10.54 -11.86
N HIS A 205 0.81 11.37 -11.69
CA HIS A 205 1.62 11.90 -12.79
C HIS A 205 2.69 10.91 -13.29
N ALA A 206 2.91 9.80 -12.58
CA ALA A 206 3.92 8.80 -12.92
C ALA A 206 3.34 7.63 -13.72
N ALA A 207 2.18 7.11 -13.32
CA ALA A 207 1.54 5.94 -13.95
C ALA A 207 0.04 6.13 -14.25
N ASN A 208 -0.50 7.35 -14.15
CA ASN A 208 -1.88 7.68 -14.50
C ASN A 208 -2.94 6.83 -13.77
N MET A 209 -2.63 6.31 -12.58
CA MET A 209 -3.48 5.44 -11.77
C MET A 209 -3.75 4.06 -12.39
N LEU A 210 -3.04 3.72 -13.48
CA LEU A 210 -3.25 2.47 -14.23
C LEU A 210 -2.97 1.22 -13.39
N TRP A 211 -2.12 1.34 -12.38
CA TRP A 211 -1.82 0.26 -11.45
C TRP A 211 -3.01 -0.13 -10.56
N LEU A 212 -3.99 0.77 -10.40
CA LEU A 212 -5.16 0.56 -9.56
C LEU A 212 -6.38 0.07 -10.35
N ASP A 213 -6.66 0.67 -11.51
CA ASP A 213 -7.98 0.61 -12.14
C ASP A 213 -8.00 0.23 -13.64
N SER A 214 -6.88 -0.17 -14.24
CA SER A 214 -6.80 -0.49 -15.68
C SER A 214 -6.32 -1.91 -16.02
#